data_AF-A0A4R9BZ22-F1
#
_entry.id   AF-A0A4R9BZ22-F1
#
_cell.length_a   1.000
_cell.length_b   1.000
_cell.length_c   1.000
_cell.angle_alpha   90.00
_cell.angle_beta   90.00
_cell.angle_gamma   90.00
#
_symmetry.space_group_name_H-M   'P 1'
#
loop_
_entity.id
_entity.type
_entity.pdbx_description
1 polymer ?
#
loop_
_entity_poly.entity_id
_entity_poly.type
_entity_poly.pdbx_seq_one_letter_code
_entity_poly.pdbx_strand_id
1 'polypeptide(L)'
;MIDPVPMRLRERVPGPSLIRTAYLTVLSAALTVASTIAVMVAILVTQSTFDNPVVATLAAILAACLVGGVACTHFVKRALKAETAAGYTTSRFGYPQLELVDPSTNLIVRAAGEPLISREEYRRRVQAYRTMVLESDDA
;
A
#
# COMPACT_ATOMS: atom_id res chain seq x y z
N MET A 1 -22.45 23.94 -7.48
CA MET A 1 -22.81 22.99 -8.56
C MET A 1 -21.61 22.09 -8.73
N ILE A 2 -21.66 20.85 -8.24
CA ILE A 2 -20.54 19.90 -8.39
C ILE A 2 -20.78 19.27 -9.76
N ASP A 3 -19.95 19.59 -10.74
CA ASP A 3 -20.02 18.93 -12.04
C ASP A 3 -19.89 17.41 -11.82
N PRO A 4 -20.74 16.59 -12.46
CA PRO A 4 -20.63 15.15 -12.34
C PRO A 4 -19.26 14.76 -12.88
N VAL A 5 -18.39 14.26 -11.99
CA VAL A 5 -17.07 13.77 -12.37
C VAL A 5 -17.28 12.70 -13.43
N PRO A 6 -16.76 12.87 -14.66
CA PRO A 6 -17.01 11.92 -15.72
C PRO A 6 -16.46 10.56 -15.29
N MET A 7 -17.36 9.58 -15.18
CA MET A 7 -17.02 8.22 -14.76
C MET A 7 -16.20 7.55 -15.86
N ARG A 8 -14.88 7.60 -15.71
CA ARG A 8 -13.94 6.96 -16.62
C ARG A 8 -13.28 5.79 -15.89
N LEU A 9 -13.25 4.65 -16.57
CA LEU A 9 -12.53 3.47 -16.10
C LEU A 9 -11.16 3.41 -16.76
N ARG A 10 -10.18 2.85 -16.05
CA ARG A 10 -8.85 2.62 -16.60
C ARG A 10 -8.40 1.19 -16.32
N GLU A 11 -7.95 0.51 -17.37
CA GLU A 11 -7.30 -0.79 -17.21
C GLU A 11 -5.98 -0.62 -16.45
N ARG A 12 -5.76 -1.47 -15.45
CA ARG A 12 -4.57 -1.41 -14.60
C ARG A 12 -3.53 -2.39 -15.07
N VAL A 13 -2.26 -2.00 -14.91
CA VAL A 13 -1.13 -2.91 -15.02
C VAL A 13 -1.31 -4.04 -13.99
N PRO A 14 -1.08 -5.31 -14.39
CA PRO A 14 -1.21 -6.44 -13.48
C PRO A 14 -0.19 -6.33 -12.34
N GLY A 15 -0.68 -6.43 -11.10
CA GLY A 15 0.15 -6.38 -9.90
C GLY A 15 -0.60 -5.91 -8.66
N PRO A 16 0.00 -6.06 -7.47
CA PRO A 16 -0.56 -5.49 -6.25
C PRO A 16 -0.53 -3.96 -6.33
N SER A 17 -1.58 -3.31 -5.80
CA SER A 17 -1.64 -1.84 -5.78
C SER A 17 -0.53 -1.25 -4.92
N LEU A 18 -0.04 -0.07 -5.30
CA LEU A 18 0.98 0.66 -4.55
C LEU A 18 0.60 0.82 -3.07
N ILE A 19 -0.66 1.16 -2.78
CA ILE A 19 -1.14 1.33 -1.40
C ILE A 19 -0.99 0.03 -0.60
N ARG A 20 -1.34 -1.13 -1.18
CA ARG A 20 -1.26 -2.42 -0.48
C ARG A 20 0.20 -2.78 -0.19
N THR A 21 1.09 -2.58 -1.16
CA THR A 21 2.53 -2.84 -0.98
C THR A 21 3.18 -1.88 0.02
N ALA A 22 2.76 -0.60 0.04
CA ALA A 22 3.22 0.38 1.01
C ALA A 22 2.78 0.01 2.43
N TYR A 23 1.53 -0.42 2.62
CA TYR A 23 1.04 -0.88 3.93
C TYR A 23 1.82 -2.09 4.44
N LEU A 24 2.08 -3.08 3.58
CA LEU A 24 2.92 -4.23 3.92
C LEU A 24 4.35 -3.82 4.30
N THR A 25 4.91 -2.81 3.62
CA THR A 25 6.23 -2.28 3.94
C THR A 25 6.24 -1.65 5.34
N VAL A 26 5.24 -0.82 5.67
CA VAL A 26 5.11 -0.23 7.01
C VAL A 26 4.95 -1.31 8.10
N LEU A 27 4.12 -2.32 7.84
CA LEU A 27 3.94 -3.45 8.77
C LEU A 27 5.25 -4.21 8.98
N SER A 28 6.00 -4.50 7.91
CA SER A 28 7.30 -5.18 8.01
C SER A 28 8.33 -4.37 8.79
N ALA A 29 8.34 -3.04 8.64
CA ALA A 29 9.21 -2.15 9.42
C ALA A 29 8.85 -2.18 10.91
N ALA A 30 7.56 -2.14 11.25
CA ALA A 30 7.10 -2.25 12.63
C ALA A 30 7.50 -3.59 13.27
N LEU A 31 7.32 -4.71 12.55
CA LEU A 31 7.75 -6.03 13.01
C LEU A 31 9.26 -6.12 13.19
N THR A 32 10.03 -5.51 12.29
CA THR A 32 11.50 -5.45 12.40
C THR A 32 11.88 -4.76 13.71
N VAL A 33 11.33 -3.57 13.98
CA VAL A 33 11.61 -2.83 15.23
C VAL A 33 11.23 -3.66 16.46
N ALA A 34 10.04 -4.27 16.47
CA ALA A 34 9.59 -5.11 17.58
C ALA A 34 10.52 -6.31 17.81
N SER A 35 10.94 -6.99 16.73
CA SER A 35 11.86 -8.13 16.81
C SER A 35 13.25 -7.73 17.31
N THR A 36 13.77 -6.56 16.88
CA THR A 36 15.05 -6.03 17.38
C THR A 36 14.99 -5.78 18.89
N ILE A 37 13.90 -5.17 19.38
CA ILE A 37 13.71 -4.94 20.82
C ILE A 37 13.65 -6.27 21.57
N ALA A 38 12.90 -7.25 21.06
CA ALA A 38 12.78 -8.57 21.69
C ALA A 38 14.14 -9.30 21.76
N VAL A 39 14.94 -9.27 20.70
CA VAL A 39 16.29 -9.84 20.68
C VAL A 39 17.18 -9.17 21.73
N MET A 40 17.18 -7.83 21.78
CA MET A 40 17.99 -7.08 22.75
C MET A 40 17.62 -7.44 24.19
N VAL A 41 16.32 -7.51 24.51
CA VAL A 41 15.84 -7.92 25.84
C VAL A 41 16.25 -9.35 26.16
N ALA A 42 16.12 -10.28 25.20
CA ALA A 42 16.49 -11.67 25.41
C ALA A 42 18.00 -11.83 25.70
N ILE A 43 18.86 -11.10 25.00
CA ILE A 43 20.31 -11.11 25.26
C ILE A 43 20.62 -10.57 26.67
N LEU A 44 19.98 -9.47 27.07
CA LEU A 44 20.19 -8.87 28.39
C LEU A 44 19.75 -9.80 29.53
N VAL A 45 18.62 -10.50 29.38
CA VAL A 45 18.07 -11.39 30.42
C VAL A 45 18.86 -12.69 30.50
N THR A 46 19.21 -13.28 29.36
CA THR A 46 19.87 -14.58 29.32
C THR A 46 21.38 -14.50 29.53
N GLN A 47 21.95 -13.29 29.43
CA GLN A 47 23.40 -13.04 29.38
C GLN A 47 24.14 -13.91 28.36
N SER A 48 23.39 -14.41 27.37
CA SER A 48 23.83 -15.34 26.36
C SER A 48 23.44 -14.77 25.01
N THR A 49 24.30 -14.97 24.02
CA THR A 49 23.99 -14.61 22.64
C THR A 49 23.38 -15.82 21.94
N PHE A 50 24.03 -16.35 20.91
CA PHE A 50 23.49 -17.41 20.06
C PHE A 50 23.50 -18.80 20.68
N ASP A 51 24.15 -18.99 21.83
CA ASP A 51 24.12 -20.27 22.56
C ASP A 51 22.75 -20.56 23.17
N ASN A 52 21.91 -19.53 23.33
CA ASN A 52 20.55 -19.70 23.81
C ASN A 52 19.57 -19.89 22.63
N PRO A 53 18.79 -20.98 22.60
CA PRO A 53 17.88 -21.27 21.49
C PRO A 53 16.80 -20.18 21.30
N VAL A 54 16.41 -19.48 22.37
CA VAL A 54 15.44 -18.37 22.30
C VAL A 54 16.04 -17.18 21.53
N VAL A 55 17.27 -16.80 21.86
CA VAL A 55 17.97 -15.69 21.19
C VAL A 55 18.23 -16.02 19.73
N ALA A 56 18.67 -17.25 19.43
CA ALA A 56 18.86 -17.72 18.06
C ALA A 56 17.56 -17.67 17.23
N THR A 57 16.44 -18.11 17.81
CA THR A 57 15.13 -18.08 17.14
C THR A 57 14.67 -16.64 16.87
N LEU A 58 14.80 -15.74 17.85
CA LEU A 58 14.44 -14.33 17.68
C LEU A 58 15.33 -13.62 16.66
N ALA A 59 16.63 -13.95 16.63
CA ALA A 59 17.55 -13.42 15.63
C ALA A 59 17.21 -13.90 14.21
N ALA A 60 16.78 -15.17 14.06
CA ALA A 60 16.31 -15.70 12.78
C ALA A 60 15.01 -15.00 12.32
N ILE A 61 14.07 -14.72 13.23
CA ILE A 61 12.86 -13.95 12.93
C ILE A 61 13.22 -12.53 12.48
N LEU A 62 14.13 -11.86 13.19
CA LEU A 62 14.62 -10.54 12.81
C LEU A 62 15.25 -10.55 11.40
N ALA A 63 16.10 -11.54 11.10
CA ALA A 63 16.69 -11.70 9.78
C ALA A 63 15.62 -11.89 8.69
N ALA A 64 14.61 -12.72 8.95
CA ALA A 64 13.48 -12.91 8.03
C ALA A 64 12.68 -11.62 7.81
N CYS A 65 12.43 -10.85 8.88
CA CYS A 65 11.76 -9.55 8.80
C CYS A 65 12.57 -8.54 7.96
N LEU A 66 13.89 -8.51 8.12
CA LEU A 66 14.77 -7.64 7.33
C LEU A 66 14.74 -7.99 5.84
N VAL A 67 14.90 -9.27 5.50
CA VAL A 67 14.82 -9.75 4.11
C VAL A 67 13.45 -9.44 3.51
N GLY A 68 12.37 -9.71 4.26
CA GLY A 68 11.01 -9.40 3.86
C GLY A 68 10.79 -7.90 3.63
N GLY A 69 11.33 -7.05 4.51
CA GLY A 69 11.28 -5.60 4.37
C GLY A 69 11.99 -5.10 3.12
N VAL A 70 13.21 -5.58 2.86
CA VAL A 70 13.96 -5.27 1.63
C VAL A 70 13.17 -5.69 0.39
N ALA A 71 12.62 -6.91 0.37
CA ALA A 71 11.79 -7.38 -0.73
C ALA A 71 10.57 -6.48 -0.95
N CYS A 72 9.83 -6.14 0.11
CA CYS A 72 8.68 -5.22 0.05
C CYS A 72 9.06 -3.87 -0.56
N THR A 73 10.16 -3.24 -0.12
CA THR A 73 10.60 -1.95 -0.69
C THR A 73 10.95 -2.05 -2.17
N HIS A 74 11.55 -3.17 -2.60
CA HIS A 74 11.84 -3.42 -4.01
C HIS A 74 10.55 -3.54 -4.83
N PHE A 75 9.55 -4.26 -4.32
CA PHE A 75 8.25 -4.37 -4.98
C PHE A 75 7.49 -3.04 -5.03
N VAL A 76 7.56 -2.21 -3.98
CA VAL A 76 6.97 -0.85 -3.99
C VAL A 76 7.60 0.00 -5.08
N LYS A 77 8.93 0.01 -5.20
CA LYS A 77 9.63 0.77 -6.25
C LYS A 77 9.24 0.30 -7.64
N ARG A 78 9.11 -1.03 -7.82
CA ARG A 78 8.70 -1.62 -9.10
C ARG A 78 7.26 -1.28 -9.44
N ALA A 79 6.34 -1.39 -8.49
CA ALA A 79 4.94 -1.01 -8.67
C ALA A 79 4.81 0.48 -8.98
N LEU A 80 5.55 1.35 -8.27
CA LEU A 80 5.57 2.78 -8.55
C LEU A 80 6.01 3.07 -9.98
N LYS A 81 7.12 2.48 -10.40
CA LYS A 81 7.64 2.67 -11.77
C LYS A 81 6.67 2.17 -12.83
N ALA A 82 5.99 1.05 -12.57
CA ALA A 82 5.01 0.49 -13.50
C ALA A 82 3.75 1.36 -13.60
N GLU A 83 3.20 1.82 -12.47
CA GLU A 83 2.03 2.71 -12.45
C GLU A 83 2.36 4.06 -13.11
N THR A 84 3.49 4.68 -12.75
CA THR A 84 3.89 5.98 -13.31
C THR A 84 4.17 5.91 -14.80
N ALA A 85 4.83 4.84 -15.28
CA ALA A 85 5.03 4.60 -16.72
C ALA A 85 3.71 4.39 -17.46
N ALA A 86 2.72 3.80 -16.80
CA ALA A 86 1.38 3.65 -17.33
C ALA A 86 0.54 4.94 -17.23
N GLY A 87 1.07 6.04 -16.67
CA GLY A 87 0.41 7.35 -16.63
C GLY A 87 -0.69 7.49 -15.57
N TYR A 88 -0.75 6.60 -14.58
CA TYR A 88 -1.69 6.68 -13.47
C TYR A 88 -1.00 6.35 -12.13
N THR A 89 -1.72 6.51 -11.03
CA THR A 89 -1.31 5.99 -9.73
C THR A 89 -2.50 5.45 -8.95
N THR A 90 -2.26 4.44 -8.13
CA THR A 90 -3.23 4.02 -7.09
C THR A 90 -3.01 4.74 -5.77
N SER A 91 -1.90 5.49 -5.62
CA SER A 91 -1.59 6.25 -4.41
C SER A 91 -2.32 7.58 -4.38
N ARG A 92 -2.99 7.85 -3.25
CA ARG A 92 -3.64 9.13 -2.99
C ARG A 92 -2.66 10.25 -2.64
N PHE A 93 -1.38 9.94 -2.44
CA PHE A 93 -0.38 10.89 -1.94
C PHE A 93 0.64 11.21 -3.03
N GLY A 94 0.98 12.50 -3.16
CA GLY A 94 2.24 12.95 -3.75
C GLY A 94 2.35 12.96 -5.28
N TYR A 95 1.27 12.68 -6.01
CA TYR A 95 1.31 12.65 -7.49
C TYR A 95 0.13 13.40 -8.12
N PRO A 96 0.04 14.74 -8.00
CA PRO A 96 -1.05 15.50 -8.60
C PRO A 96 -1.11 15.41 -10.13
N GLN A 97 0.04 15.22 -10.77
CA GLN A 97 0.19 15.09 -12.22
C GLN A 97 -0.30 13.75 -12.81
N LEU A 98 -0.65 12.77 -11.98
CA LEU A 98 -1.13 11.46 -12.42
C LEU A 98 -2.61 11.25 -12.08
N GLU A 99 -3.31 10.53 -12.94
CA GLU A 99 -4.67 10.08 -12.64
C GLU A 99 -4.67 9.18 -11.41
N LEU A 100 -5.63 9.38 -10.51
CA LEU A 100 -5.81 8.52 -9.34
C LEU A 100 -6.86 7.46 -9.67
N VAL A 101 -6.45 6.19 -9.67
CA VAL A 101 -7.32 5.05 -9.96
C VAL A 101 -7.61 4.26 -8.69
N ASP A 102 -8.88 3.96 -8.42
CA ASP A 102 -9.25 3.08 -7.31
C ASP A 102 -8.86 1.63 -7.62
N PRO A 103 -8.09 0.97 -6.75
CA PRO A 103 -7.61 -0.38 -7.00
C PRO A 103 -8.67 -1.48 -6.82
N SER A 104 -9.89 -1.16 -6.37
CA SER A 104 -10.98 -2.12 -6.25
C SER A 104 -11.96 -2.05 -7.43
N THR A 105 -12.22 -0.85 -7.96
CA THR A 105 -13.23 -0.62 -9.00
C THR A 105 -12.67 -0.21 -10.36
N ASN A 106 -11.35 0.01 -10.50
CA ASN A 106 -10.72 0.57 -11.70
C ASN A 106 -11.22 1.98 -12.09
N LEU A 107 -11.97 2.64 -11.20
CA LEU A 107 -12.50 3.98 -11.41
C LEU A 107 -11.39 5.02 -11.32
N ILE A 108 -11.33 5.93 -12.29
CA ILE A 108 -10.55 7.16 -12.16
C ILE A 108 -11.28 8.07 -11.17
N VAL A 109 -10.80 8.08 -9.93
CA VAL A 109 -11.38 8.89 -8.85
C VAL A 109 -11.02 10.36 -9.00
N ARG A 110 -9.89 10.65 -9.66
CA ARG A 110 -9.38 12.01 -9.86
C ARG A 110 -8.57 12.07 -11.16
N ALA A 111 -8.82 13.08 -11.99
CA ALA A 111 -8.05 13.30 -13.21
C ALA A 111 -6.63 13.83 -12.92
N ALA A 112 -5.73 13.68 -13.89
CA ALA A 112 -4.40 14.29 -13.82
C ALA A 112 -4.50 15.82 -13.76
N GLY A 113 -3.74 16.45 -12.86
CA GLY A 113 -3.73 17.91 -12.67
C GLY A 113 -4.76 18.44 -11.68
N GLU A 114 -5.76 17.63 -11.29
CA GLU A 114 -6.68 18.01 -10.21
C GLU A 114 -5.95 18.05 -8.85
N PRO A 115 -6.39 18.90 -7.91
CA PRO A 115 -5.82 18.95 -6.56
C PRO A 115 -5.95 17.61 -5.83
N LEU A 116 -5.11 17.38 -4.83
CA LEU A 116 -5.19 16.18 -4.01
C LEU A 116 -6.53 16.15 -3.29
N ILE A 117 -7.29 15.07 -3.49
CA ILE A 117 -8.61 14.89 -2.87
C ILE A 117 -8.49 14.29 -1.47
N SER A 118 -9.43 14.63 -0.60
CA SER A 118 -9.48 14.10 0.76
C SER A 118 -9.91 12.62 0.77
N ARG A 119 -9.67 11.94 1.91
CA ARG A 119 -10.13 10.55 2.09
C ARG A 119 -11.65 10.42 2.02
N GLU A 120 -12.37 11.42 2.53
CA GLU A 120 -13.83 11.43 2.53
C GLU A 120 -14.38 11.61 1.12
N GLU A 121 -13.79 12.53 0.36
CA GLU A 121 -14.16 12.76 -1.03
C GLU A 121 -13.87 11.53 -1.91
N TYR A 122 -12.71 10.90 -1.72
CA TYR A 122 -12.38 9.63 -2.36
C TYR A 122 -13.46 8.58 -2.11
N ARG A 123 -13.85 8.38 -0.85
CA ARG A 123 -14.88 7.41 -0.47
C ARG A 123 -16.22 7.75 -1.10
N ARG A 124 -16.60 9.04 -1.09
CA ARG A 124 -17.84 9.51 -1.70
C ARG A 124 -17.90 9.20 -3.19
N ARG A 125 -16.83 9.49 -3.94
CA ARG A 125 -16.75 9.21 -5.39
C ARG A 125 -16.81 7.70 -5.68
N VAL A 126 -16.09 6.88 -4.91
CA VAL A 126 -16.13 5.41 -5.07
C VAL A 126 -17.49 4.83 -4.68
N GLN A 127 -18.13 5.32 -3.61
CA GLN A 127 -19.46 4.87 -3.20
C GLN A 127 -20.53 5.24 -4.23
N ALA A 128 -20.50 6.46 -4.75
CA ALA A 128 -21.43 6.89 -5.80
C ALA A 128 -21.32 6.00 -7.05
N TYR A 129 -20.10 5.63 -7.44
CA TYR A 129 -19.90 4.68 -8.53
C TYR A 129 -20.49 3.30 -8.22
N ARG A 130 -20.25 2.76 -7.02
CA ARG A 130 -20.79 1.45 -6.62
C ARG A 130 -22.32 1.43 -6.60
N THR A 131 -22.97 2.50 -6.12
CA THR A 131 -24.43 2.56 -6.11
C THR A 131 -24.99 2.62 -7.53
N MET A 132 -24.35 3.36 -8.43
CA MET A 132 -24.78 3.44 -9.84
C MET A 132 -24.64 2.11 -10.59
N VAL A 133 -23.56 1.36 -10.36
CA VAL A 133 -23.37 0.04 -10.97
C VAL A 133 -24.43 -0.96 -10.46
N LEU A 134 -24.75 -0.93 -9.17
CA LEU A 134 -25.78 -1.80 -8.60
C LEU A 134 -27.18 -1.46 -9.14
N GLU A 135 -27.53 -0.18 -9.24
CA GLU A 135 -28.81 0.24 -9.84
C GLU A 135 -28.93 -0.13 -11.33
N SER A 136 -27.83 -0.18 -12.07
CA SER A 136 -27.86 -0.62 -13.48
C SER A 136 -27.97 -2.13 -13.66
N ASP A 137 -27.55 -2.93 -12.68
CA ASP A 137 -27.63 -4.40 -12.74
C ASP A 137 -29.02 -4.92 -12.32
N ASP A 138 -29.78 -4.13 -11.56
CA ASP A 138 -31.14 -4.45 -11.10
C ASP A 138 -32.26 -3.98 -12.06
N ALA A 139 -31.92 -3.33 -13.19
CA ALA A 139 -32.84 -2.77 -14.19
C ALA A 139 -32.87 -3.57 -15.50
#